data_AF-A0A246BNZ0-F1
#
_entry.id   AF-A0A246BNZ0-F1
#
_cell.length_a   1.000
_cell.length_b   1.000
_cell.length_c   1.000
_cell.angle_alpha   90.00
_cell.angle_beta   90.00
_cell.angle_gamma   90.00
#
_symmetry.space_group_name_H-M   'P 1'
#
loop_
_entity.id
_entity.type
_entity.pdbx_description
1 polymer ?
#
loop_
_entity_poly.entity_id
_entity_poly.type
_entity_poly.pdbx_seq_one_letter_code
_entity_poly.pdbx_strand_id
1 'polypeptide(L)'
;MDGFSWRWAARRAAWALVWLLALLALAWVGLRAAGWLPGPPPAPTTVSTPTTAEAPPAEAPPEAPLPAAPESAPDPQPEPGPSDPVPPVPAQPTTDPTPDPALALLNRLRAGAGVGAVRAEPDWQAGCAAHARYLVRADRAEHRQDPASPFRSAAGEACAPGHYFVSSQPGSDLRRALSYWVGGAFHLPQLLDPRLTRVASGEAQDAAGAFRSAAVLDVRRGLGAATGEAYPVRYPGPEAGLELAAFPAEASAAEWPDPLVHCGLSGAGAPIALLMGPGVTVRGAALKVNGRPVPACLLRADTFRGASEGDTRAGRGVLAAQGAGVLLPHAPLRAGDRAQVSFGTSAGRVAWSFRVR
;
A
#
# COMPACT_ATOMS: atom_id res chain seq x y z
N MET A 1 23.36 -35.24 57.86
CA MET A 1 22.58 -34.01 57.73
C MET A 1 23.49 -32.84 58.08
N ASP A 2 23.28 -31.73 57.39
CA ASP A 2 23.90 -30.41 57.54
C ASP A 2 25.36 -30.23 57.11
N GLY A 3 25.50 -29.75 55.87
CA GLY A 3 26.73 -29.23 55.32
C GLY A 3 26.57 -28.67 53.91
N PHE A 4 25.36 -28.27 53.50
CA PHE A 4 25.17 -27.58 52.23
C PHE A 4 25.76 -26.16 52.38
N SER A 5 27.01 -26.03 51.97
CA SER A 5 27.87 -24.89 52.25
C SER A 5 27.27 -23.59 51.71
N TRP A 6 26.83 -22.72 52.62
CA TRP A 6 26.40 -21.33 52.36
C TRP A 6 27.37 -20.57 51.44
N ARG A 7 28.67 -20.90 51.51
CA ARG A 7 29.72 -20.31 50.64
C ARG A 7 29.52 -20.63 49.16
N TRP A 8 28.94 -21.78 48.82
CA TRP A 8 28.67 -22.14 47.44
C TRP A 8 27.48 -21.36 46.86
N ALA A 9 26.41 -21.20 47.65
CA ALA A 9 25.26 -20.38 47.27
C ALA A 9 25.66 -18.90 47.10
N ALA A 10 26.44 -18.35 48.04
CA ALA A 10 26.93 -16.98 47.97
C ALA A 10 27.82 -16.73 46.73
N ARG A 11 28.69 -17.69 46.37
CA ARG A 11 29.51 -17.59 45.16
C ARG A 11 28.67 -17.60 43.89
N ARG A 12 27.64 -18.46 43.80
CA ARG A 12 26.74 -18.47 42.63
C ARG A 12 25.92 -17.19 42.51
N ALA A 13 25.44 -16.64 43.62
CA ALA A 13 24.74 -15.35 43.62
C ALA A 13 25.65 -14.20 43.16
N ALA A 14 26.90 -14.16 43.63
CA ALA A 14 27.88 -13.18 43.19
C ALA A 14 28.17 -13.28 41.69
N TRP A 15 28.37 -14.49 41.17
CA TRP A 15 28.58 -14.70 39.74
C TRP A 15 27.36 -14.31 38.90
N ALA A 16 26.15 -14.63 39.35
CA ALA A 16 24.92 -14.22 38.66
C ALA A 16 24.80 -12.69 38.58
N LEU A 17 25.16 -11.97 39.65
CA LEU A 17 25.15 -10.50 39.65
C LEU A 17 26.18 -9.91 38.68
N VAL A 18 27.39 -10.48 38.61
CA VAL A 18 28.42 -10.04 37.65
C VAL A 18 27.95 -10.22 36.21
N TRP A 19 27.34 -11.36 35.89
CA TRP A 19 26.78 -11.62 34.56
C TRP A 19 25.63 -10.67 34.20
N LEU A 20 24.73 -10.39 35.15
CA LEU A 20 23.64 -9.45 34.95
C LEU A 20 24.16 -8.04 34.65
N LEU A 21 25.16 -7.57 35.40
CA LEU A 21 25.77 -6.27 35.17
C LEU A 21 26.51 -6.19 33.83
N ALA A 22 27.19 -7.27 33.41
CA ALA A 22 27.84 -7.34 32.12
C ALA A 22 26.84 -7.27 30.95
N LEU A 23 25.70 -7.96 31.06
CA LEU A 23 24.63 -7.90 30.07
C LEU A 23 23.99 -6.51 30.00
N LEU A 24 23.77 -5.84 31.13
CA LEU A 24 23.26 -4.47 31.16
C LEU A 24 24.25 -3.48 30.52
N ALA A 25 25.55 -3.63 30.76
CA ALA A 25 26.57 -2.80 30.14
C ALA A 25 26.61 -3.00 28.61
N LEU A 26 26.51 -4.24 28.12
CA LEU A 26 26.45 -4.53 26.68
C LEU A 26 25.18 -3.96 26.03
N ALA A 27 24.02 -4.10 26.68
CA ALA A 27 22.77 -3.51 26.22
C ALA A 27 22.86 -1.98 26.13
N TRP A 28 23.49 -1.34 27.11
CA TRP A 28 23.69 0.11 27.13
C TRP A 28 24.61 0.59 26.00
N VAL A 29 25.71 -0.13 25.72
CA VAL A 29 26.58 0.15 24.57
C VAL A 29 25.83 -0.01 23.25
N GLY A 30 25.03 -1.06 23.10
CA GLY A 30 24.20 -1.29 21.91
C GLY A 30 23.18 -0.17 21.67
N LEU A 31 22.47 0.26 22.74
CA LEU A 31 21.52 1.38 22.66
C LEU A 31 22.18 2.71 22.30
N ARG A 32 23.41 2.96 22.78
CA ARG A 32 24.21 4.12 22.36
C ARG A 32 24.62 4.05 20.89
N ALA A 33 25.11 2.90 20.43
CA ALA A 33 25.52 2.72 19.04
C ALA A 33 24.33 2.86 18.06
N ALA A 34 23.14 2.47 18.48
CA ALA A 34 21.91 2.61 17.71
C ALA A 34 21.34 4.04 17.69
N GLY A 35 21.89 5.00 18.46
CA GLY A 35 21.41 6.38 18.53
C GLY A 35 20.15 6.58 19.38
N TRP A 36 19.77 5.60 20.22
CA TRP A 36 18.57 5.65 21.05
C TRP A 36 18.79 6.38 22.37
N LEU A 37 20.04 6.63 22.73
CA LEU A 37 20.42 7.43 23.90
C LEU A 37 20.94 8.80 23.45
N PRO A 38 20.59 9.89 24.15
CA PRO A 38 21.02 11.24 23.79
C PRO A 38 22.54 11.31 23.76
N GLY A 39 23.08 11.74 22.62
CA GLY A 39 24.50 12.03 22.46
C GLY A 39 24.92 13.25 23.30
N PRO A 40 26.23 13.45 23.52
CA PRO A 40 26.72 14.71 24.07
C PRO A 40 26.23 15.88 23.19
N PRO A 41 25.91 17.05 23.79
CA PRO A 41 25.50 18.21 23.02
C PRO A 41 26.58 18.56 21.98
N PRO A 42 26.18 18.92 20.75
CA PRO A 42 27.14 19.31 19.73
C PRO A 42 27.96 20.51 20.23
N ALA A 43 29.27 20.49 19.95
CA ALA A 43 30.12 21.66 20.16
C ALA A 43 29.56 22.86 19.37
N PRO A 44 29.68 24.10 19.88
CA PRO A 44 29.15 25.27 19.21
C PRO A 44 29.81 25.42 17.83
N THR A 45 29.00 25.27 16.79
CA THR A 45 29.42 25.48 15.40
C THR A 45 29.69 26.97 15.19
N THR A 46 30.95 27.33 14.96
CA THR A 46 31.31 28.66 14.45
C THR A 46 30.68 28.86 13.09
N VAL A 47 29.74 29.81 12.99
CA VAL A 47 29.11 30.22 11.74
C VAL A 47 30.14 30.96 10.89
N SER A 48 30.66 30.30 9.86
CA SER A 48 31.40 30.98 8.80
C SER A 48 30.42 31.71 7.90
N THR A 49 30.60 33.03 7.80
CA THR A 49 29.94 33.92 6.84
C THR A 49 30.12 33.42 5.40
N PRO A 50 29.06 33.42 4.56
CA PRO A 50 29.20 33.04 3.16
C PRO A 50 29.91 34.16 2.39
N THR A 51 31.07 33.84 1.83
CA THR A 51 31.73 34.61 0.78
C THR A 51 30.84 34.60 -0.46
N THR A 52 30.47 35.80 -0.93
CA THR A 52 29.82 36.04 -2.22
C THR A 52 30.70 35.48 -3.34
N ALA A 53 30.28 34.37 -3.94
CA ALA A 53 30.87 33.84 -5.16
C ALA A 53 30.26 34.55 -6.38
N GLU A 54 31.14 35.13 -7.17
CA GLU A 54 30.88 35.79 -8.45
C GLU A 54 30.31 34.80 -9.47
N ALA A 55 29.25 35.22 -10.18
CA ALA A 55 28.53 34.39 -11.14
C ALA A 55 29.36 34.19 -12.42
N PRO A 56 29.49 32.95 -12.96
CA PRO A 56 30.11 32.72 -14.26
C PRO A 56 29.21 33.24 -15.40
N PRO A 57 29.81 33.67 -16.53
CA PRO A 57 29.08 34.20 -17.67
C PRO A 57 28.21 33.12 -18.35
N ALA A 58 27.06 33.57 -18.85
CA ALA A 58 26.04 32.75 -19.49
C ALA A 58 26.58 31.98 -20.70
N GLU A 59 26.40 30.66 -20.65
CA GLU A 59 26.68 29.73 -21.74
C GLU A 59 25.60 29.88 -22.84
N ALA A 60 26.03 29.98 -24.09
CA ALA A 60 25.15 30.15 -25.25
C ALA A 60 24.29 28.89 -25.49
N PRO A 61 23.06 29.05 -26.01
CA PRO A 61 22.17 27.92 -26.27
C PRO A 61 22.74 26.99 -27.36
N PRO A 62 22.55 25.66 -27.24
CA PRO A 62 22.99 24.72 -28.25
C PRO A 62 22.23 24.89 -29.56
N GLU A 63 23.00 24.91 -30.65
CA GLU A 63 22.56 24.95 -32.04
C GLU A 63 21.67 23.73 -32.35
N ALA A 64 20.50 24.00 -32.93
CA ALA A 64 19.53 22.97 -33.29
C ALA A 64 20.08 22.05 -34.40
N PRO A 65 19.97 20.72 -34.29
CA PRO A 65 20.37 19.83 -35.36
C PRO A 65 19.46 19.99 -36.59
N LEU A 66 20.11 20.12 -37.75
CA LEU A 66 19.50 20.16 -39.09
C LEU A 66 18.60 18.93 -39.33
N PRO A 67 17.47 19.09 -40.05
CA PRO A 67 16.58 17.98 -40.38
C PRO A 67 17.28 16.97 -41.32
N ALA A 68 17.18 15.69 -40.97
CA ALA A 68 17.62 14.58 -41.79
C ALA A 68 16.88 14.53 -43.13
N ALA A 69 17.61 14.19 -44.19
CA ALA A 69 17.09 13.96 -45.54
C ALA A 69 16.05 12.83 -45.56
N PRO A 70 15.06 12.88 -46.46
CA PRO A 70 14.02 11.85 -46.57
C PRO A 70 14.62 10.51 -47.01
N GLU A 71 14.33 9.48 -46.24
CA GLU A 71 14.63 8.07 -46.51
C GLU A 71 13.81 7.61 -47.73
N SER A 72 14.50 6.99 -48.69
CA SER A 72 13.93 6.48 -49.94
C SER A 72 12.83 5.46 -49.68
N ALA A 73 11.70 5.62 -50.37
CA ALA A 73 10.58 4.69 -50.35
C ALA A 73 11.01 3.27 -50.79
N PRO A 74 10.50 2.20 -50.17
CA PRO A 74 10.72 0.84 -50.64
C PRO A 74 9.92 0.56 -51.91
N ASP A 75 10.53 -0.21 -52.82
CA ASP A 75 9.93 -0.70 -54.06
C ASP A 75 8.63 -1.49 -53.83
N PRO A 76 7.65 -1.41 -54.75
CA PRO A 76 6.40 -2.16 -54.66
C PRO A 76 6.65 -3.67 -54.81
N GLN A 77 6.24 -4.42 -53.79
CA GLN A 77 6.21 -5.88 -53.79
C GLN A 77 5.15 -6.40 -54.80
N PRO A 78 5.43 -7.45 -55.59
CA PRO A 78 4.48 -7.97 -56.56
C PRO A 78 3.22 -8.55 -55.89
N GLU A 79 2.05 -8.23 -56.45
CA GLU A 79 0.75 -8.74 -56.02
C GLU A 79 0.70 -10.28 -56.05
N PRO A 80 0.26 -10.94 -54.97
CA PRO A 80 -0.04 -12.36 -55.01
C PRO A 80 -1.30 -12.59 -55.87
N GLY A 81 -1.18 -13.47 -56.85
CA GLY A 81 -2.29 -13.89 -57.71
C GLY A 81 -3.45 -14.53 -56.94
N PRO A 82 -4.66 -14.57 -57.55
CA PRO A 82 -5.87 -15.05 -56.89
C PRO A 82 -5.71 -16.50 -56.45
N SER A 83 -5.68 -16.71 -55.12
CA SER A 83 -5.74 -18.02 -54.50
C SER A 83 -7.21 -18.38 -54.28
N ASP A 84 -7.61 -19.59 -54.67
CA ASP A 84 -8.96 -20.12 -54.49
C ASP A 84 -9.44 -19.99 -53.03
N PRO A 85 -10.73 -19.64 -52.79
CA PRO A 85 -11.25 -19.48 -51.45
C PRO A 85 -11.26 -20.83 -50.71
N VAL A 86 -10.39 -20.94 -49.71
CA VAL A 86 -10.44 -22.02 -48.71
C VAL A 86 -11.76 -21.89 -47.93
N PRO A 87 -12.58 -22.95 -47.83
CA PRO A 87 -13.82 -22.89 -47.08
C PRO A 87 -13.55 -22.54 -45.60
N PRO A 88 -14.34 -21.65 -44.97
CA PRO A 88 -14.11 -21.23 -43.60
C PRO A 88 -14.24 -22.43 -42.65
N VAL A 89 -13.17 -22.71 -41.93
CA VAL A 89 -13.20 -23.60 -40.77
C VAL A 89 -14.23 -23.01 -39.78
N PRO A 90 -15.21 -23.78 -39.28
CA PRO A 90 -16.14 -23.30 -38.28
C PRO A 90 -15.37 -22.72 -37.09
N ALA A 91 -15.58 -21.43 -36.81
CA ALA A 91 -15.00 -20.78 -35.65
C ALA A 91 -15.41 -21.57 -34.40
N GLN A 92 -14.42 -22.11 -33.69
CA GLN A 92 -14.67 -22.71 -32.39
C GLN A 92 -15.25 -21.63 -31.47
N PRO A 93 -16.29 -21.93 -30.67
CA PRO A 93 -16.81 -20.98 -29.71
C PRO A 93 -15.67 -20.54 -28.80
N THR A 94 -15.32 -19.25 -28.87
CA THR A 94 -14.40 -18.62 -27.93
C THR A 94 -15.05 -18.72 -26.56
N THR A 95 -14.59 -19.67 -25.75
CA THR A 95 -14.91 -19.68 -24.32
C THR A 95 -14.38 -18.37 -23.77
N ASP A 96 -15.28 -17.48 -23.35
CA ASP A 96 -14.90 -16.30 -22.59
C ASP A 96 -13.96 -16.75 -21.46
N PRO A 97 -12.75 -16.15 -21.34
CA PRO A 97 -11.83 -16.53 -20.29
C PRO A 97 -12.52 -16.31 -18.95
N THR A 98 -12.61 -17.36 -18.13
CA THR A 98 -13.10 -17.27 -16.75
C THR A 98 -12.40 -16.09 -16.06
N PRO A 99 -13.16 -15.14 -15.48
CA PRO A 99 -12.56 -13.97 -14.85
C PRO A 99 -11.56 -14.39 -13.77
N ASP A 100 -10.39 -13.74 -13.75
CA ASP A 100 -9.42 -13.88 -12.65
C ASP A 100 -10.13 -13.74 -11.30
N PRO A 101 -10.10 -14.75 -10.42
CA PRO A 101 -10.77 -14.72 -9.12
C PRO A 101 -10.40 -13.49 -8.26
N ALA A 102 -9.18 -12.99 -8.37
CA ALA A 102 -8.75 -11.80 -7.65
C ALA A 102 -9.39 -10.52 -8.21
N LEU A 103 -9.47 -10.40 -9.54
CA LEU A 103 -10.18 -9.30 -10.20
C LEU A 103 -11.68 -9.33 -9.85
N ALA A 104 -12.28 -10.53 -9.80
CA ALA A 104 -13.67 -10.70 -9.38
C ALA A 104 -13.88 -10.26 -7.92
N LEU A 105 -12.95 -10.59 -7.02
CA LEU A 105 -12.99 -10.16 -5.61
C LEU A 105 -12.82 -8.64 -5.47
N LEU A 106 -11.88 -8.04 -6.20
CA LEU A 106 -11.71 -6.58 -6.25
C LEU A 106 -12.98 -5.89 -6.75
N ASN A 107 -13.62 -6.42 -7.79
CA ASN A 107 -14.86 -5.86 -8.30
C ASN A 107 -16.05 -6.06 -7.35
N ARG A 108 -16.06 -7.15 -6.55
CA ARG A 108 -17.01 -7.30 -5.44
C ARG A 108 -16.82 -6.22 -4.36
N LEU A 109 -15.57 -5.94 -3.98
CA LEU A 109 -15.24 -4.86 -3.04
C LEU A 109 -15.77 -3.52 -3.55
N ARG A 110 -15.48 -3.20 -4.81
CA ARG A 110 -15.85 -1.95 -5.48
C ARG A 110 -17.37 -1.79 -5.61
N ALA A 111 -18.07 -2.86 -6.01
CA ALA A 111 -19.53 -2.89 -5.99
C ALA A 111 -20.09 -2.64 -4.59
N GLY A 112 -19.44 -3.18 -3.56
CA GLY A 112 -19.79 -2.93 -2.15
C GLY A 112 -19.65 -1.47 -1.70
N ALA A 113 -18.87 -0.66 -2.41
CA ALA A 113 -18.74 0.78 -2.21
C ALA A 113 -19.59 1.63 -3.19
N GLY A 114 -20.29 0.97 -4.12
CA GLY A 114 -21.04 1.65 -5.19
C GLY A 114 -20.17 2.29 -6.27
N VAL A 115 -18.91 1.84 -6.44
CA VAL A 115 -18.01 2.36 -7.49
C VAL A 115 -17.89 1.36 -8.65
N GLY A 116 -17.64 1.88 -9.85
CA GLY A 116 -17.58 1.07 -11.07
C GLY A 116 -16.50 -0.01 -11.05
N ALA A 117 -16.76 -1.15 -11.68
CA ALA A 117 -15.78 -2.24 -11.80
C ALA A 117 -14.53 -1.81 -12.60
N VAL A 118 -13.39 -2.42 -12.29
CA VAL A 118 -12.15 -2.29 -13.05
C VAL A 118 -11.96 -3.46 -13.99
N ARG A 119 -11.19 -3.24 -15.05
CA ARG A 119 -10.76 -4.27 -16.00
C ARG A 119 -9.28 -4.56 -15.84
N ALA A 120 -8.87 -5.80 -16.12
CA ALA A 120 -7.47 -6.13 -16.28
C ALA A 120 -6.88 -5.39 -17.51
N GLU A 121 -5.66 -4.91 -17.39
CA GLU A 121 -4.86 -4.33 -18.46
C GLU A 121 -3.76 -5.31 -18.87
N PRO A 122 -3.95 -6.09 -19.96
CA PRO A 122 -3.02 -7.16 -20.36
C PRO A 122 -1.57 -6.69 -20.53
N ASP A 123 -1.38 -5.49 -21.07
CA ASP A 123 -0.05 -4.96 -21.41
C ASP A 123 0.82 -4.65 -20.17
N TRP A 124 0.20 -4.55 -18.99
CA TRP A 124 0.89 -4.19 -17.75
C TRP A 124 1.19 -5.41 -16.87
N GLN A 125 0.54 -6.56 -17.11
CA GLN A 125 0.61 -7.76 -16.29
C GLN A 125 2.06 -8.28 -16.16
N ALA A 126 2.78 -8.33 -17.29
CA ALA A 126 4.17 -8.78 -17.31
C ALA A 126 5.09 -7.92 -16.43
N GLY A 127 4.82 -6.62 -16.35
CA GLY A 127 5.54 -5.69 -15.48
C GLY A 127 5.28 -5.96 -14.00
N CYS A 128 4.02 -6.18 -13.61
CA CYS A 128 3.68 -6.49 -12.24
C CYS A 128 4.23 -7.85 -11.79
N ALA A 129 4.22 -8.86 -12.67
CA ALA A 129 4.88 -10.14 -12.41
C ALA A 129 6.41 -9.98 -12.30
N ALA A 130 7.02 -9.09 -13.09
CA ALA A 130 8.45 -8.79 -12.98
C ALA A 130 8.79 -8.08 -11.65
N HIS A 131 7.92 -7.19 -11.17
CA HIS A 131 8.09 -6.58 -9.85
C HIS A 131 7.92 -7.59 -8.72
N ALA A 132 6.91 -8.47 -8.79
CA ALA A 132 6.75 -9.55 -7.81
C ALA A 132 8.00 -10.45 -7.74
N ARG A 133 8.59 -10.81 -8.90
CA ARG A 133 9.84 -11.58 -8.97
C ARG A 133 11.02 -10.84 -8.34
N TYR A 134 11.10 -9.52 -8.55
CA TYR A 134 12.10 -8.69 -7.90
C TYR A 134 11.97 -8.73 -6.38
N LEU A 135 10.77 -8.57 -5.83
CA LEU A 135 10.54 -8.53 -4.38
C LEU A 135 11.02 -9.82 -3.69
N VAL A 136 10.70 -10.99 -4.25
CA VAL A 136 11.13 -12.28 -3.67
C VAL A 136 12.62 -12.56 -3.89
N ARG A 137 13.20 -12.20 -5.04
CA ARG A 137 14.61 -12.50 -5.34
C ARG A 137 15.59 -11.54 -4.68
N ALA A 138 15.22 -10.27 -4.58
CA ALA A 138 15.99 -9.26 -3.87
C ALA A 138 15.73 -9.30 -2.35
N ASP A 139 14.78 -10.12 -1.90
CA ASP A 139 14.35 -10.26 -0.51
C ASP A 139 13.97 -8.91 0.13
N ARG A 140 13.14 -8.14 -0.59
CA ARG A 140 12.80 -6.75 -0.27
C ARG A 140 11.30 -6.49 -0.35
N ALA A 141 10.85 -5.53 0.46
CA ALA A 141 9.47 -5.07 0.57
C ALA A 141 9.43 -3.56 0.30
N GLU A 142 9.25 -3.15 -0.96
CA GLU A 142 9.41 -1.74 -1.36
C GLU A 142 8.67 -1.38 -2.65
N HIS A 143 8.37 -0.09 -2.81
CA HIS A 143 7.66 0.46 -3.98
C HIS A 143 8.59 0.91 -5.13
N ARG A 144 9.85 0.45 -5.13
CA ARG A 144 10.90 0.80 -6.09
C ARG A 144 11.88 -0.36 -6.22
N GLN A 145 12.51 -0.50 -7.37
CA GLN A 145 13.62 -1.44 -7.55
C GLN A 145 14.95 -0.73 -7.36
N ASP A 146 15.83 -1.34 -6.57
CA ASP A 146 17.21 -0.91 -6.43
C ASP A 146 17.90 -0.90 -7.81
N PRO A 147 18.40 0.26 -8.29
CA PRO A 147 19.12 0.35 -9.55
C PRO A 147 20.30 -0.60 -9.68
N ALA A 148 20.93 -1.01 -8.57
CA ALA A 148 22.07 -1.90 -8.53
C ALA A 148 21.70 -3.40 -8.48
N SER A 149 20.43 -3.73 -8.27
CA SER A 149 20.00 -5.13 -8.16
C SER A 149 20.05 -5.85 -9.51
N PRO A 150 20.62 -7.06 -9.60
CA PRO A 150 20.62 -7.86 -10.82
C PRO A 150 19.21 -8.37 -11.19
N PHE A 151 18.23 -8.25 -10.29
CA PHE A 151 16.84 -8.65 -10.52
C PHE A 151 15.96 -7.49 -11.01
N ARG A 152 16.52 -6.28 -11.14
CA ARG A 152 15.81 -5.11 -11.62
C ARG A 152 15.38 -5.29 -13.08
N SER A 153 14.23 -4.73 -13.44
CA SER A 153 13.77 -4.59 -14.82
C SER A 153 13.00 -3.28 -15.00
N ALA A 154 13.06 -2.68 -16.19
CA ALA A 154 12.29 -1.46 -16.48
C ALA A 154 10.77 -1.71 -16.37
N ALA A 155 10.29 -2.87 -16.82
CA ALA A 155 8.88 -3.26 -16.71
C ALA A 155 8.45 -3.46 -15.25
N GLY A 156 9.31 -4.07 -14.42
CA GLY A 156 9.06 -4.21 -12.98
C GLY A 156 9.03 -2.87 -12.26
N GLU A 157 9.99 -1.98 -12.55
CA GLU A 157 10.01 -0.62 -12.00
C GLU A 157 8.75 0.17 -12.35
N ALA A 158 8.18 -0.04 -13.54
CA ALA A 158 6.93 0.63 -13.94
C ALA A 158 5.71 0.23 -13.10
N CYS A 159 5.66 -1.01 -12.57
CA CYS A 159 4.57 -1.47 -11.69
C CYS A 159 4.90 -1.34 -10.19
N ALA A 160 6.17 -1.12 -9.83
CA ALA A 160 6.62 -0.97 -8.44
C ALA A 160 5.83 0.03 -7.58
N PRO A 161 5.36 1.18 -8.11
CA PRO A 161 4.59 2.13 -7.31
C PRO A 161 3.18 1.68 -6.95
N GLY A 162 2.71 0.54 -7.47
CA GLY A 162 1.43 -0.09 -7.11
C GLY A 162 1.44 -0.68 -5.70
N HIS A 163 0.36 -1.36 -5.34
CA HIS A 163 0.30 -2.13 -4.11
C HIS A 163 1.19 -3.37 -4.22
N TYR A 164 1.92 -3.69 -3.16
CA TYR A 164 2.62 -4.96 -3.05
C TYR A 164 2.26 -5.66 -1.74
N PHE A 165 2.47 -6.97 -1.74
CA PHE A 165 2.34 -7.83 -0.58
C PHE A 165 3.47 -8.85 -0.68
N VAL A 166 4.24 -9.03 0.39
CA VAL A 166 5.27 -10.06 0.49
C VAL A 166 5.00 -10.94 1.70
N SER A 167 5.36 -12.22 1.61
CA SER A 167 5.08 -13.19 2.66
C SER A 167 6.13 -14.29 2.70
N SER A 168 6.51 -14.69 3.91
CA SER A 168 7.34 -15.87 4.13
C SER A 168 6.58 -17.19 3.96
N GLN A 169 5.24 -17.13 3.90
CA GLN A 169 4.41 -18.30 3.62
C GLN A 169 4.43 -18.59 2.12
N PRO A 170 4.97 -19.75 1.68
CA PRO A 170 4.86 -20.13 0.28
C PRO A 170 3.40 -20.26 -0.12
N GLY A 171 3.08 -19.86 -1.35
CA GLY A 171 1.71 -19.96 -1.86
C GLY A 171 0.76 -18.84 -1.39
N SER A 172 1.26 -17.77 -0.77
CA SER A 172 0.40 -16.59 -0.56
C SER A 172 0.04 -15.99 -1.91
N ASP A 173 -1.25 -15.92 -2.18
CA ASP A 173 -1.80 -15.52 -3.47
C ASP A 173 -2.34 -14.08 -3.47
N LEU A 174 -2.74 -13.59 -4.65
CA LEU A 174 -3.33 -12.27 -4.86
C LEU A 174 -4.64 -12.10 -4.08
N ARG A 175 -5.37 -13.18 -3.79
CA ARG A 175 -6.55 -13.15 -2.92
C ARG A 175 -6.17 -12.83 -1.47
N ARG A 176 -5.10 -13.43 -0.95
CA ARG A 176 -4.57 -13.10 0.37
C ARG A 176 -4.05 -11.66 0.41
N ALA A 177 -3.35 -11.22 -0.62
CA ALA A 177 -2.88 -9.85 -0.75
C ALA A 177 -4.05 -8.84 -0.77
N LEU A 178 -5.12 -9.13 -1.53
CA LEU A 178 -6.34 -8.33 -1.52
C LEU A 178 -6.99 -8.26 -0.15
N SER A 179 -7.08 -9.38 0.59
CA SER A 179 -7.58 -9.36 1.96
C SER A 179 -6.77 -8.42 2.87
N TYR A 180 -5.43 -8.47 2.76
CA TYR A 180 -4.52 -7.54 3.45
C TYR A 180 -4.78 -6.08 3.05
N TRP A 181 -4.86 -5.76 1.75
CA TRP A 181 -5.07 -4.40 1.26
C TRP A 181 -6.47 -3.86 1.59
N VAL A 182 -7.51 -4.70 1.64
CA VAL A 182 -8.86 -4.29 2.06
C VAL A 182 -8.89 -3.92 3.55
N GLY A 183 -8.17 -4.67 4.39
CA GLY A 183 -7.99 -4.32 5.80
C GLY A 183 -7.05 -3.14 6.03
N GLY A 184 -6.32 -2.71 4.99
CA GLY A 184 -5.32 -1.65 5.04
C GLY A 184 -5.94 -0.25 4.98
N ALA A 185 -5.67 0.58 5.98
CA ALA A 185 -6.25 1.92 6.06
C ALA A 185 -5.75 2.88 4.96
N PHE A 186 -4.58 2.61 4.36
CA PHE A 186 -3.98 3.39 3.28
C PHE A 186 -4.10 2.67 1.93
N HIS A 187 -4.16 1.34 1.92
CA HIS A 187 -4.44 0.60 0.69
C HIS A 187 -5.91 0.73 0.25
N LEU A 188 -6.88 0.57 1.17
CA LEU A 188 -8.31 0.54 0.83
C LEU A 188 -8.79 1.77 0.03
N PRO A 189 -8.46 3.04 0.39
CA PRO A 189 -8.91 4.19 -0.38
C PRO A 189 -8.48 4.15 -1.86
N GLN A 190 -7.34 3.55 -2.17
CA GLN A 190 -6.85 3.44 -3.55
C GLN A 190 -7.61 2.37 -4.34
N LEU A 191 -8.00 1.26 -3.68
CA LEU A 191 -8.85 0.22 -4.29
C LEU A 191 -10.26 0.73 -4.61
N LEU A 192 -10.75 1.68 -3.81
CA LEU A 192 -12.08 2.28 -3.93
C LEU A 192 -12.10 3.56 -4.77
N ASP A 193 -10.96 3.99 -5.30
CA ASP A 193 -10.89 5.24 -6.07
C ASP A 193 -11.80 5.12 -7.32
N PRO A 194 -12.82 5.96 -7.48
CA PRO A 194 -13.71 5.89 -8.64
C PRO A 194 -13.02 6.18 -9.95
N ARG A 195 -11.87 6.87 -9.92
CA ARG A 195 -11.06 7.14 -11.10
C ARG A 195 -10.38 5.87 -11.61
N LEU A 196 -10.20 4.87 -10.76
CA LEU A 196 -9.55 3.62 -11.16
C LEU A 196 -10.48 2.83 -12.07
N THR A 197 -10.05 2.61 -13.31
CA THR A 197 -10.84 1.86 -14.32
C THR A 197 -10.09 0.65 -14.88
N ARG A 198 -8.76 0.63 -14.74
CA ARG A 198 -7.89 -0.45 -15.18
C ARG A 198 -6.90 -0.81 -14.09
N VAL A 199 -6.56 -2.09 -14.00
CA VAL A 199 -5.55 -2.61 -13.07
C VAL A 199 -4.70 -3.66 -13.76
N ALA A 200 -3.53 -3.91 -13.23
CA ALA A 200 -2.74 -5.09 -13.56
C ALA A 200 -2.20 -5.71 -12.29
N SER A 201 -1.97 -7.01 -12.31
CA SER A 201 -1.49 -7.78 -11.18
C SER A 201 -0.36 -8.70 -11.58
N GLY A 202 0.37 -9.19 -10.59
CA GLY A 202 1.38 -10.20 -10.83
C GLY A 202 1.82 -10.85 -9.54
N GLU A 203 2.20 -12.10 -9.65
CA GLU A 203 2.64 -12.91 -8.52
C GLU A 203 3.98 -13.57 -8.83
N ALA A 204 4.74 -13.83 -7.78
CA ALA A 204 5.96 -14.61 -7.85
C ALA A 204 6.15 -15.40 -6.57
N GLN A 205 6.84 -16.52 -6.70
CA GLN A 205 7.27 -17.35 -5.58
C GLN A 205 8.75 -17.66 -5.74
N ASP A 206 9.44 -17.72 -4.61
CA ASP A 206 10.83 -18.15 -4.54
C ASP A 206 11.04 -18.94 -3.24
N ALA A 207 11.81 -20.02 -3.29
CA ALA A 207 12.09 -20.83 -2.11
C ALA A 207 13.35 -20.37 -1.35
N ALA A 208 14.19 -19.53 -1.97
CA ALA A 208 15.54 -19.24 -1.49
C ALA A 208 15.64 -18.07 -0.47
N GLY A 209 14.64 -17.18 -0.40
CA GLY A 209 14.65 -15.97 0.44
C GLY A 209 13.72 -16.01 1.67
N ALA A 210 13.76 -14.96 2.49
CA ALA A 210 12.82 -14.79 3.60
C ALA A 210 11.39 -14.50 3.09
N PHE A 211 11.27 -13.73 2.01
CA PHE A 211 10.03 -13.59 1.26
C PHE A 211 9.92 -14.71 0.23
N ARG A 212 8.93 -15.58 0.44
CA ARG A 212 8.70 -16.77 -0.39
C ARG A 212 7.58 -16.62 -1.39
N SER A 213 6.80 -15.55 -1.25
CA SER A 213 5.77 -15.16 -2.20
C SER A 213 5.63 -13.64 -2.21
N ALA A 214 5.29 -13.10 -3.37
CA ALA A 214 4.91 -11.72 -3.54
C ALA A 214 3.73 -11.61 -4.50
N ALA A 215 2.86 -10.64 -4.24
CA ALA A 215 1.78 -10.23 -5.11
C ALA A 215 1.85 -8.71 -5.30
N VAL A 216 1.55 -8.25 -6.51
CA VAL A 216 1.58 -6.84 -6.89
C VAL A 216 0.27 -6.50 -7.58
N LEU A 217 -0.29 -5.33 -7.32
CA LEU A 217 -1.46 -4.78 -7.98
C LEU A 217 -1.23 -3.31 -8.34
N ASP A 218 -1.20 -3.01 -9.63
CA ASP A 218 -1.16 -1.65 -10.15
C ASP A 218 -2.53 -0.99 -10.04
N VAL A 219 -2.63 -0.04 -9.11
CA VAL A 219 -3.81 0.80 -8.89
C VAL A 219 -3.55 2.26 -9.26
N ARG A 220 -2.46 2.53 -10.00
CA ARG A 220 -1.98 3.88 -10.27
C ARG A 220 -2.12 4.28 -11.74
N ARG A 221 -1.66 3.44 -12.66
CA ARG A 221 -1.66 3.78 -14.10
C ARG A 221 -3.07 3.80 -14.70
N GLY A 222 -4.01 3.05 -14.12
CA GLY A 222 -5.39 2.98 -14.60
C GLY A 222 -6.34 4.05 -14.02
N LEU A 223 -5.81 5.08 -13.36
CA LEU A 223 -6.58 6.23 -12.91
C LEU A 223 -6.93 7.13 -14.11
N GLY A 224 -8.22 7.29 -14.39
CA GLY A 224 -8.75 8.22 -15.38
C GLY A 224 -8.99 9.62 -14.82
N ALA A 225 -9.65 10.46 -15.63
CA ALA A 225 -10.11 11.78 -15.20
C ALA A 225 -11.18 11.66 -14.10
N ALA A 226 -11.11 12.53 -13.09
CA ALA A 226 -12.14 12.61 -12.06
C ALA A 226 -13.42 13.23 -12.64
N THR A 227 -14.54 12.51 -12.59
CA THR A 227 -15.86 13.13 -12.72
C THR A 227 -16.41 13.38 -11.31
N GLY A 228 -16.85 14.62 -11.03
CA GLY A 228 -17.32 15.02 -9.69
C GLY A 228 -18.51 14.22 -9.17
N GLU A 229 -19.27 13.59 -10.07
CA GLU A 229 -20.42 12.72 -9.76
C GLU A 229 -20.03 11.41 -9.06
N ALA A 230 -18.75 11.05 -9.08
CA ALA A 230 -18.27 9.79 -8.52
C ALA A 230 -18.05 9.81 -6.99
N TYR A 231 -18.24 10.97 -6.35
CA TYR A 231 -18.10 11.17 -4.90
C TYR A 231 -19.42 11.65 -4.29
N PRO A 232 -19.68 11.37 -2.99
CA PRO A 232 -18.81 10.67 -2.04
C PRO A 232 -18.87 9.14 -2.19
N VAL A 233 -17.72 8.48 -2.05
CA VAL A 233 -17.63 7.02 -1.91
C VAL A 233 -17.74 6.65 -0.44
N ARG A 234 -18.59 5.69 -0.14
CA ARG A 234 -18.82 5.20 1.23
C ARG A 234 -18.51 3.72 1.28
N TYR A 235 -17.63 3.33 2.20
CA TYR A 235 -17.34 1.92 2.43
C TYR A 235 -17.32 1.62 3.93
N PRO A 236 -17.94 0.53 4.39
CA PRO A 236 -18.90 -0.29 3.64
C PRO A 236 -20.12 0.52 3.15
N GLY A 237 -20.63 0.20 1.96
CA GLY A 237 -21.76 0.91 1.35
C GLY A 237 -23.08 0.62 2.08
N PRO A 238 -24.07 1.52 2.00
CA PRO A 238 -25.31 1.42 2.78
C PRO A 238 -26.15 0.17 2.45
N GLU A 239 -26.16 -0.26 1.19
CA GLU A 239 -26.93 -1.42 0.72
C GLU A 239 -26.13 -2.73 0.85
N ALA A 240 -24.87 -2.69 0.45
CA ALA A 240 -23.98 -3.85 0.41
C ALA A 240 -23.50 -4.29 1.80
N GLY A 241 -23.31 -3.37 2.74
CA GLY A 241 -22.80 -3.73 4.06
C GLY A 241 -21.36 -4.21 4.05
N LEU A 242 -20.92 -4.71 5.20
CA LEU A 242 -19.64 -5.40 5.37
C LEU A 242 -19.88 -6.90 5.31
N GLU A 243 -19.34 -7.59 4.31
CA GLU A 243 -19.43 -9.04 4.12
C GLU A 243 -18.22 -9.72 4.75
N LEU A 244 -18.35 -10.22 5.99
CA LEU A 244 -17.24 -10.83 6.73
C LEU A 244 -16.76 -12.16 6.11
N ALA A 245 -17.59 -12.77 5.26
CA ALA A 245 -17.21 -13.95 4.48
C ALA A 245 -16.20 -13.63 3.36
N ALA A 246 -16.19 -12.38 2.87
CA ALA A 246 -15.33 -11.96 1.76
C ALA A 246 -14.17 -11.05 2.20
N PHE A 247 -14.34 -10.30 3.29
CA PHE A 247 -13.42 -9.24 3.71
C PHE A 247 -13.09 -9.34 5.21
N PRO A 248 -11.88 -8.90 5.63
CA PRO A 248 -11.46 -9.02 7.01
C PRO A 248 -12.33 -8.21 7.96
N ALA A 249 -12.53 -8.73 9.17
CA ALA A 249 -13.20 -8.03 10.27
C ALA A 249 -12.27 -7.03 10.98
N GLU A 250 -10.96 -7.15 10.76
CA GLU A 250 -9.89 -6.44 11.47
C GLU A 250 -9.09 -5.56 10.52
N ALA A 251 -8.47 -4.52 11.07
CA ALA A 251 -7.48 -3.74 10.34
C ALA A 251 -6.23 -4.60 10.09
N SER A 252 -5.56 -4.36 8.97
CA SER A 252 -4.33 -5.06 8.63
C SER A 252 -3.22 -4.72 9.64
N ALA A 253 -2.71 -5.73 10.33
CA ALA A 253 -1.67 -5.58 11.38
C ALA A 253 -0.29 -5.20 10.84
N ALA A 254 -0.06 -5.33 9.53
CA ALA A 254 1.21 -5.01 8.89
C ALA A 254 1.04 -3.94 7.79
N GLU A 255 0.01 -3.11 7.90
CA GLU A 255 -0.19 -1.96 7.03
C GLU A 255 1.01 -1.01 7.13
N TRP A 256 1.48 -0.51 5.99
CA TRP A 256 2.44 0.60 5.96
C TRP A 256 1.86 1.80 5.19
N PRO A 257 1.90 3.02 5.75
CA PRO A 257 2.26 3.35 7.14
C PRO A 257 1.36 2.65 8.17
N ASP A 258 1.84 2.47 9.41
CA ASP A 258 1.03 1.83 10.45
C ASP A 258 -0.04 2.82 10.97
N PRO A 259 -1.35 2.57 10.76
CA PRO A 259 -2.39 3.44 11.26
C PRO A 259 -2.58 3.33 12.77
N LEU A 260 -2.19 2.21 13.38
CA LEU A 260 -2.40 1.93 14.81
C LEU A 260 -1.48 2.78 15.68
N VAL A 261 -0.30 3.17 15.18
CA VAL A 261 0.58 4.16 15.82
C VAL A 261 -0.14 5.49 16.04
N HIS A 262 -0.87 5.97 15.03
CA HIS A 262 -1.66 7.20 15.17
C HIS A 262 -2.76 7.05 16.22
N CYS A 263 -3.37 5.87 16.27
CA CYS A 263 -4.49 5.58 17.16
C CYS A 263 -4.07 5.20 18.59
N GLY A 264 -2.80 4.88 18.83
CA GLY A 264 -2.33 4.33 20.10
C GLY A 264 -2.96 2.96 20.42
N LEU A 265 -3.19 2.14 19.39
CA LEU A 265 -3.84 0.84 19.52
C LEU A 265 -2.86 -0.29 19.16
N SER A 266 -3.10 -1.50 19.67
CA SER A 266 -2.39 -2.72 19.23
C SER A 266 -3.18 -3.53 18.20
N GLY A 267 -4.41 -3.11 17.92
CA GLY A 267 -5.33 -3.73 16.96
C GLY A 267 -6.60 -2.90 16.82
N ALA A 268 -7.31 -3.07 15.71
CA ALA A 268 -8.55 -2.36 15.42
C ALA A 268 -9.47 -3.20 14.52
N GLY A 269 -10.75 -2.83 14.46
CA GLY A 269 -11.69 -3.34 13.46
C GLY A 269 -11.38 -2.85 12.05
N ALA A 270 -11.97 -3.50 11.05
CA ALA A 270 -11.77 -3.18 9.64
C ALA A 270 -12.09 -1.70 9.34
N PRO A 271 -11.39 -1.09 8.37
CA PRO A 271 -11.57 0.32 8.03
C PRO A 271 -12.95 0.64 7.46
N ILE A 272 -13.53 1.75 7.94
CA ILE A 272 -14.71 2.40 7.39
C ILE A 272 -14.25 3.68 6.69
N ALA A 273 -14.40 3.77 5.37
CA ALA A 273 -13.86 4.84 4.56
C ALA A 273 -14.94 5.76 4.00
N LEU A 274 -14.65 7.06 3.99
CA LEU A 274 -15.33 8.07 3.20
C LEU A 274 -14.29 8.72 2.28
N LEU A 275 -14.52 8.68 0.97
CA LEU A 275 -13.72 9.45 0.01
C LEU A 275 -14.59 10.57 -0.55
N MET A 276 -14.10 11.79 -0.49
CA MET A 276 -14.79 12.97 -0.98
C MET A 276 -14.20 13.52 -2.29
N GLY A 277 -13.10 12.94 -2.74
CA GLY A 277 -12.33 13.43 -3.87
C GLY A 277 -11.33 14.52 -3.46
N PRO A 278 -10.35 14.83 -4.32
CA PRO A 278 -9.32 15.83 -4.05
C PRO A 278 -9.92 17.19 -3.64
N GLY A 279 -9.30 17.85 -2.68
CA GLY A 279 -9.68 19.21 -2.25
C GLY A 279 -10.79 19.29 -1.20
N VAL A 280 -11.49 18.19 -0.89
CA VAL A 280 -12.45 18.14 0.22
C VAL A 280 -11.78 17.53 1.45
N THR A 281 -11.93 18.17 2.60
CA THR A 281 -11.28 17.75 3.85
C THR A 281 -12.29 17.14 4.81
N VAL A 282 -11.98 15.98 5.36
CA VAL A 282 -12.69 15.37 6.49
C VAL A 282 -12.20 16.02 7.79
N ARG A 283 -13.12 16.41 8.68
CA ARG A 283 -12.82 17.14 9.94
C ARG A 283 -13.11 16.32 11.20
N GLY A 284 -14.04 15.39 11.14
CA GLY A 284 -14.46 14.58 12.28
C GLY A 284 -15.36 13.43 11.86
N ALA A 285 -15.53 12.46 12.75
CA ALA A 285 -16.35 11.29 12.50
C ALA A 285 -16.96 10.73 13.79
N ALA A 286 -18.03 9.95 13.65
CA ALA A 286 -18.66 9.23 14.74
C ALA A 286 -19.20 7.88 14.25
N LEU A 287 -19.11 6.88 15.12
CA LEU A 287 -19.65 5.53 14.89
C LEU A 287 -20.62 5.17 16.01
N LYS A 288 -21.79 4.67 15.62
CA LYS A 288 -22.70 3.97 16.53
C LYS A 288 -22.94 2.56 16.03
N VAL A 289 -23.00 1.60 16.93
CA VAL A 289 -23.35 0.21 16.66
C VAL A 289 -24.60 -0.11 17.46
N ASN A 290 -25.65 -0.58 16.77
CA ASN A 290 -26.93 -0.91 17.37
C ASN A 290 -27.50 0.24 18.24
N GLY A 291 -27.30 1.48 17.77
CA GLY A 291 -27.75 2.71 18.43
C GLY A 291 -26.82 3.26 19.53
N ARG A 292 -25.77 2.53 19.92
CA ARG A 292 -24.83 2.94 20.96
C ARG A 292 -23.54 3.52 20.35
N PRO A 293 -23.05 4.68 20.83
CA PRO A 293 -21.72 5.17 20.44
C PRO A 293 -20.65 4.13 20.76
N VAL A 294 -19.72 3.91 19.83
CA VAL A 294 -18.56 3.04 20.04
C VAL A 294 -17.28 3.82 19.75
N PRO A 295 -16.18 3.53 20.47
CA PRO A 295 -14.91 4.20 20.25
C PRO A 295 -14.33 3.82 18.88
N ALA A 296 -13.87 4.84 18.16
CA ALA A 296 -13.24 4.68 16.86
C ALA A 296 -12.20 5.79 16.65
N CYS A 297 -11.10 5.46 15.99
CA CYS A 297 -10.00 6.36 15.66
C CYS A 297 -10.17 6.87 14.22
N LEU A 298 -10.13 8.19 14.01
CA LEU A 298 -10.25 8.80 12.69
C LEU A 298 -8.87 9.15 12.13
N LEU A 299 -8.54 8.58 10.97
CA LEU A 299 -7.41 8.97 10.15
C LEU A 299 -7.84 10.02 9.12
N ARG A 300 -7.10 11.12 9.05
CA ARG A 300 -7.29 12.20 8.06
C ARG A 300 -5.98 12.90 7.78
N ALA A 301 -5.87 13.49 6.59
CA ALA A 301 -4.61 13.96 6.02
C ALA A 301 -3.89 15.07 6.84
N ASP A 302 -4.61 15.89 7.58
CA ASP A 302 -4.01 16.99 8.34
C ASP A 302 -3.56 16.58 9.76
N THR A 303 -4.14 15.51 10.32
CA THR A 303 -3.80 15.04 11.68
C THR A 303 -3.07 13.72 11.75
N PHE A 304 -3.04 12.91 10.70
CA PHE A 304 -2.33 11.64 10.72
C PHE A 304 -0.87 11.83 11.14
N ARG A 305 -0.36 10.94 11.99
CA ARG A 305 1.02 10.88 12.48
C ARG A 305 1.43 9.40 12.51
N GLY A 306 2.37 9.04 11.66
CA GLY A 306 2.97 7.70 11.66
C GLY A 306 4.16 7.59 12.60
N ALA A 307 4.86 6.46 12.57
CA ALA A 307 6.04 6.22 13.40
C ALA A 307 7.24 7.12 13.04
N SER A 308 7.27 7.62 11.80
CA SER A 308 8.33 8.49 11.28
C SER A 308 7.73 9.68 10.51
N GLU A 309 8.57 10.66 10.15
CA GLU A 309 8.18 11.73 9.23
C GLU A 309 7.86 11.20 7.83
N GLY A 310 8.55 10.14 7.39
CA GLY A 310 8.31 9.46 6.12
C GLY A 310 6.93 8.81 6.09
N ASP A 311 6.62 8.03 7.12
CA ASP A 311 5.32 7.40 7.34
C ASP A 311 4.21 8.44 7.39
N THR A 312 4.43 9.51 8.15
CA THR A 312 3.49 10.63 8.26
C THR A 312 3.24 11.24 6.89
N ARG A 313 4.27 11.55 6.12
CA ARG A 313 4.14 12.12 4.77
C ARG A 313 3.40 11.18 3.82
N ALA A 314 3.74 9.90 3.81
CA ALA A 314 3.12 8.89 2.98
C ALA A 314 1.62 8.74 3.29
N GLY A 315 1.28 8.52 4.55
CA GLY A 315 -0.12 8.31 4.97
C GLY A 315 -0.98 9.55 4.74
N ARG A 316 -0.44 10.75 5.00
CA ARG A 316 -1.12 12.00 4.68
C ARG A 316 -1.31 12.19 3.17
N GLY A 317 -0.32 11.83 2.36
CA GLY A 317 -0.41 11.89 0.90
C GLY A 317 -1.52 11.01 0.34
N VAL A 318 -1.61 9.76 0.82
CA VAL A 318 -2.70 8.84 0.46
C VAL A 318 -4.05 9.37 0.91
N LEU A 319 -4.18 9.89 2.13
CA LEU A 319 -5.47 10.42 2.57
C LEU A 319 -5.87 11.69 1.80
N ALA A 320 -4.91 12.56 1.48
CA ALA A 320 -5.15 13.81 0.76
C ALA A 320 -5.53 13.61 -0.71
N ALA A 321 -4.88 12.68 -1.41
CA ALA A 321 -5.09 12.45 -2.83
C ALA A 321 -6.50 11.93 -3.19
N GLN A 322 -7.27 11.51 -2.17
CA GLN A 322 -8.62 10.96 -2.28
C GLN A 322 -9.65 11.79 -1.49
N GLY A 323 -9.22 12.84 -0.78
CA GLY A 323 -10.06 13.55 0.20
C GLY A 323 -10.66 12.58 1.23
N ALA A 324 -9.85 11.63 1.68
CA ALA A 324 -10.32 10.49 2.45
C ALA A 324 -10.31 10.76 3.96
N GLY A 325 -11.32 10.21 4.63
CA GLY A 325 -11.33 9.95 6.07
C GLY A 325 -11.56 8.47 6.31
N VAL A 326 -10.70 7.84 7.09
CA VAL A 326 -10.79 6.42 7.42
C VAL A 326 -11.00 6.28 8.92
N LEU A 327 -12.11 5.68 9.31
CA LEU A 327 -12.50 5.44 10.68
C LEU A 327 -12.19 3.98 11.04
N LEU A 328 -11.36 3.78 12.05
CA LEU A 328 -10.98 2.48 12.59
C LEU A 328 -11.74 2.23 13.91
N PRO A 329 -12.73 1.33 13.95
CA PRO A 329 -13.34 0.91 15.20
C PRO A 329 -12.28 0.33 16.15
N HIS A 330 -12.33 0.62 17.46
CA HIS A 330 -11.35 0.05 18.41
C HIS A 330 -11.50 -1.48 18.57
N ALA A 331 -12.63 -2.04 18.13
CA ALA A 331 -12.89 -3.47 18.12
C ALA A 331 -13.59 -3.87 16.81
N PRO A 332 -13.35 -5.10 16.29
CA PRO A 332 -14.04 -5.61 15.11
C PRO A 332 -15.56 -5.57 15.25
N LEU A 333 -16.24 -5.14 14.18
CA LEU A 333 -17.69 -5.26 14.10
C LEU A 333 -18.09 -6.73 13.88
N ARG A 334 -19.25 -7.13 14.38
CA ARG A 334 -19.71 -8.53 14.39
C ARG A 334 -20.85 -8.74 13.41
N ALA A 335 -20.96 -9.96 12.86
CA ALA A 335 -22.11 -10.35 12.05
C ALA A 335 -23.43 -10.01 12.77
N GLY A 336 -24.36 -9.37 12.05
CA GLY A 336 -25.62 -8.88 12.58
C GLY A 336 -25.60 -7.43 13.09
N ASP A 337 -24.43 -6.82 13.31
CA ASP A 337 -24.33 -5.44 13.75
C ASP A 337 -24.94 -4.46 12.73
N ARG A 338 -25.63 -3.44 13.24
CA ARG A 338 -26.07 -2.28 12.48
C ARG A 338 -25.20 -1.07 12.83
N ALA A 339 -24.29 -0.72 11.94
CA ALA A 339 -23.43 0.45 12.08
C ALA A 339 -24.12 1.70 11.52
N GLN A 340 -24.00 2.82 12.23
CA GLN A 340 -24.37 4.16 11.79
C GLN A 340 -23.13 5.02 11.83
N VAL A 341 -22.77 5.60 10.69
CA VAL A 341 -21.53 6.35 10.51
C VAL A 341 -21.90 7.78 10.15
N SER A 342 -21.13 8.74 10.66
CA SER A 342 -21.18 10.10 10.14
C SER A 342 -19.81 10.75 10.14
N PHE A 343 -19.55 11.53 9.10
CA PHE A 343 -18.37 12.34 8.92
C PHE A 343 -18.78 13.80 8.76
N GLY A 344 -18.03 14.70 9.40
CA GLY A 344 -18.06 16.12 9.09
C GLY A 344 -16.99 16.43 8.04
N THR A 345 -17.34 17.16 6.99
CA THR A 345 -16.41 17.56 5.92
C THR A 345 -16.47 19.06 5.69
N SER A 346 -15.53 19.62 4.91
CA SER A 346 -15.61 21.00 4.44
C SER A 346 -16.82 21.27 3.54
N ALA A 347 -17.39 20.24 2.90
CA ALA A 347 -18.57 20.31 2.05
C ALA A 347 -19.89 19.98 2.79
N GLY A 348 -19.85 19.79 4.11
CA GLY A 348 -21.01 19.43 4.92
C GLY A 348 -20.92 18.04 5.55
N ARG A 349 -22.02 17.59 6.16
CA ARG A 349 -22.08 16.30 6.86
C ARG A 349 -22.49 15.18 5.91
N VAL A 350 -21.75 14.08 5.94
CA VAL A 350 -22.11 12.82 5.26
C VAL A 350 -22.42 11.78 6.32
N ALA A 351 -23.56 11.12 6.22
CA ALA A 351 -23.95 10.05 7.15
C ALA A 351 -24.63 8.91 6.40
N TRP A 352 -24.42 7.68 6.87
CA TRP A 352 -25.10 6.50 6.36
C TRP A 352 -25.16 5.41 7.43
N SER A 353 -25.84 4.32 7.11
CA SER A 353 -25.85 3.11 7.94
C SER A 353 -25.62 1.91 7.06
N PHE A 354 -25.02 0.87 7.63
CA PHE A 354 -24.79 -0.39 6.93
C PHE A 354 -24.96 -1.56 7.91
N ARG A 355 -25.13 -2.76 7.38
CA ARG A 355 -25.17 -4.01 8.16
C ARG A 355 -23.88 -4.78 8.00
N VAL A 356 -23.48 -5.48 9.05
CA VAL A 356 -22.41 -6.48 8.99
C VAL A 356 -23.06 -7.83 8.76
N ARG A 357 -22.60 -8.56 7.75
CA ARG A 357 -23.18 -9.82 7.29
C ARG A 357 -22.15 -10.93 7.36
#